data_AF-A0A7C2T515-F1
#
_entry.id   AF-A0A7C2T515-F1
#
_cell.length_a   1.000
_cell.length_b   1.000
_cell.length_c   1.000
_cell.angle_alpha   90.00
_cell.angle_beta   90.00
_cell.angle_gamma   90.00
#
_symmetry.space_group_name_H-M   'P 1'
#
loop_
_entity.id
_entity.type
_entity.pdbx_description
1 polymer ?
#
loop_
_entity_poly.entity_id
_entity_poly.type
_entity_poly.pdbx_seq_one_letter_code
_entity_poly.pdbx_strand_id
1 'polypeptide(L)'
;GGARYAGALSNDDPRVSPLYGRFEGLPRMIVFASDSEVLRDDSVRAVEKARAAGVDVDFRLEKGLVHVWPLFRALMPEGGKTIEEAAAFIRMS
;
A
#
# COMPACT_ATOMS: atom_id res chain seq x y z
N GLY A 1 15.53 -3.74 -12.43
CA GLY A 1 15.79 -3.28 -11.06
C GLY A 1 15.61 -1.77 -11.00
N GLY A 2 15.65 -1.18 -9.80
CA GLY A 2 15.25 0.22 -9.54
C GLY A 2 15.82 1.24 -10.54
N ALA A 3 17.11 1.14 -10.88
CA ALA A 3 17.76 2.05 -11.83
C ALA A 3 17.12 2.08 -13.24
N ARG A 4 16.52 0.97 -13.70
CA ARG A 4 15.82 0.95 -15.01
C ARG A 4 14.50 1.72 -14.97
N TYR A 5 13.83 1.73 -13.82
CA TYR A 5 12.59 2.48 -13.64
C TYR A 5 12.87 3.96 -13.39
N ALA A 6 13.88 4.27 -12.56
CA ALA A 6 14.25 5.64 -12.19
C ALA A 6 14.80 6.46 -13.37
N GLY A 7 15.42 5.82 -14.36
CA GLY A 7 16.01 6.51 -15.50
C GLY A 7 17.13 7.45 -15.04
N ALA A 8 16.95 8.76 -15.27
CA ALA A 8 17.90 9.80 -14.83
C ALA A 8 17.66 10.29 -13.40
N LEU A 9 16.57 9.87 -12.75
CA LEU A 9 16.25 10.28 -11.38
C LEU A 9 17.04 9.46 -10.36
N SER A 10 17.28 10.03 -9.20
CA SER A 10 17.82 9.28 -8.06
C SER A 10 16.75 8.32 -7.51
N ASN A 11 17.20 7.22 -6.89
CA ASN A 11 16.27 6.22 -6.33
C ASN A 11 15.44 6.78 -5.16
N ASP A 12 15.90 7.85 -4.50
CA ASP A 12 15.21 8.54 -3.42
C ASP A 12 14.36 9.74 -3.90
N ASP A 13 14.32 10.02 -5.21
CA ASP A 13 13.40 11.01 -5.75
C ASP A 13 11.95 10.61 -5.42
N PRO A 14 11.11 11.49 -4.84
CA PRO A 14 9.73 11.16 -4.47
C PRO A 14 8.85 10.65 -5.62
N ARG A 15 9.20 10.96 -6.87
CA ARG A 15 8.49 10.46 -8.05
C ARG A 15 8.83 8.99 -8.37
N VAL A 16 9.97 8.52 -7.88
CA VAL A 16 10.43 7.12 -7.99
C VAL A 16 10.04 6.34 -6.73
N SER A 17 10.29 6.93 -5.57
CA SER A 17 10.07 6.34 -4.25
C SER A 17 9.21 7.29 -3.40
N PRO A 18 7.87 7.19 -3.50
CA PRO A 18 6.93 8.11 -2.83
C PRO A 18 7.13 8.24 -1.32
N LEU A 19 7.72 7.22 -0.69
CA LEU A 19 8.05 7.23 0.73
C LEU A 19 8.93 8.42 1.14
N TYR A 20 9.72 9.00 0.23
CA TYR A 20 10.53 10.21 0.49
C TYR A 20 9.77 11.53 0.21
N GLY A 21 8.56 11.47 -0.35
CA GLY A 21 7.70 12.63 -0.62
C GLY A 21 6.95 13.17 0.60
N ARG A 22 6.08 14.15 0.35
CA ARG A 22 5.21 14.76 1.35
C ARG A 22 3.87 14.04 1.42
N PHE A 23 3.39 13.78 2.63
CA PHE A 23 2.12 13.08 2.87
C PHE A 23 1.03 14.01 3.39
N GLU A 24 1.36 15.26 3.76
CA GLU A 24 0.36 16.22 4.24
C GLU A 24 -0.66 16.54 3.14
N GLY A 25 -1.94 16.51 3.50
CA GLY A 25 -3.04 16.81 2.58
C GLY A 25 -3.40 15.68 1.61
N LEU A 26 -2.78 14.49 1.74
CA LEU A 26 -3.26 13.31 1.03
C LEU A 26 -4.69 12.95 1.50
N PRO A 27 -5.54 12.40 0.61
CA PRO A 27 -6.85 11.92 0.99
C PRO A 27 -6.75 10.72 1.94
N ARG A 28 -7.86 10.36 2.57
CA ARG A 28 -7.97 9.12 3.36
C ARG A 28 -7.48 7.93 2.52
N MET A 29 -6.74 7.02 3.15
CA MET A 29 -6.13 5.86 2.50
C MET A 29 -6.63 4.55 3.10
N ILE A 30 -6.69 3.52 2.26
CA ILE A 30 -6.73 2.12 2.70
C ILE A 30 -5.50 1.40 2.15
N VAL A 31 -4.82 0.65 3.01
CA VAL A 31 -3.58 -0.07 2.67
C VAL A 31 -3.71 -1.51 3.12
N PHE A 32 -3.39 -2.43 2.22
CA PHE A 32 -3.35 -3.87 2.48
C PHE A 32 -1.91 -4.34 2.27
N ALA A 33 -1.37 -5.08 3.24
CA ALA A 33 -0.07 -5.74 3.14
C ALA A 33 -0.13 -7.13 3.74
N SER A 34 0.83 -7.98 3.39
CA SER A 34 1.03 -9.31 3.98
C SER A 34 2.29 -9.34 4.83
N ASP A 35 2.28 -10.09 5.93
CA ASP A 35 3.48 -10.33 6.74
C ASP A 35 4.55 -11.18 6.03
N SER A 36 4.16 -11.83 4.93
CA SER A 36 4.98 -12.79 4.18
C SER A 36 5.47 -12.24 2.83
N GLU A 37 5.34 -10.93 2.60
CA GLU A 37 5.79 -10.28 1.36
C GLU A 37 7.00 -9.36 1.57
N VAL A 38 7.85 -9.24 0.55
CA VAL A 38 9.06 -8.42 0.60
C VAL A 38 8.78 -6.92 0.76
N LEU A 39 7.59 -6.46 0.35
CA LEU A 39 7.16 -5.06 0.41
C LEU A 39 6.39 -4.70 1.70
N ARG A 40 6.35 -5.63 2.67
CA ARG A 40 5.70 -5.41 3.97
C ARG A 40 6.19 -4.13 4.64
N ASP A 41 7.50 -3.98 4.76
CA ASP A 41 8.09 -2.87 5.51
C ASP A 41 7.89 -1.52 4.81
N ASP A 42 7.82 -1.51 3.48
CA ASP A 42 7.49 -0.30 2.72
C ASP A 42 6.05 0.15 3.00
N SER A 43 5.11 -0.79 3.07
CA SER A 43 3.71 -0.51 3.43
C SER A 43 3.59 0.01 4.87
N VAL A 44 4.28 -0.63 5.83
CA VAL A 44 4.29 -0.20 7.23
C VAL A 44 4.85 1.22 7.36
N ARG A 45 6.01 1.50 6.74
CA ARG A 45 6.65 2.82 6.78
C ARG A 45 5.78 3.91 6.13
N ALA A 46 5.10 3.58 5.03
CA ALA A 46 4.18 4.51 4.37
C ALA A 46 2.96 4.84 5.25
N VAL A 47 2.36 3.83 5.89
CA VAL A 47 1.23 4.00 6.82
C VAL A 47 1.62 4.83 8.04
N GLU A 48 2.77 4.54 8.65
CA GLU A 48 3.28 5.30 9.79
C GLU A 48 3.52 6.77 9.41
N LYS A 49 4.15 7.01 8.26
CA LYS A 49 4.38 8.37 7.75
C LYS A 49 3.09 9.11 7.44
N ALA A 50 2.12 8.44 6.82
CA ALA A 50 0.80 9.02 6.52
C ALA A 50 0.06 9.43 7.79
N ARG A 51 0.01 8.54 8.78
CA ARG A 51 -0.61 8.84 10.09
C ARG A 51 0.08 9.99 10.80
N ALA A 52 1.42 10.03 10.79
CA ALA A 52 2.19 11.14 11.35
C ALA A 52 1.91 12.48 10.65
N ALA A 53 1.55 12.45 9.37
CA ALA A 53 1.14 13.63 8.58
C ALA A 53 -0.35 14.01 8.76
N GLY A 54 -1.09 13.33 9.66
CA GLY A 54 -2.50 13.59 9.92
C GLY A 54 -3.47 12.98 8.92
N VAL A 55 -3.00 12.06 8.06
CA VAL A 55 -3.86 11.32 7.12
C VAL A 55 -4.59 10.20 7.86
N ASP A 56 -5.89 10.07 7.61
CA ASP A 56 -6.66 8.92 8.08
C ASP A 56 -6.33 7.68 7.23
N VAL A 57 -5.90 6.60 7.89
CA VAL A 57 -5.39 5.40 7.22
C VAL A 57 -5.94 4.13 7.86
N ASP A 58 -6.76 3.43 7.07
CA ASP A 58 -7.17 2.06 7.33
C ASP A 58 -6.06 1.12 6.86
N PHE A 59 -5.42 0.41 7.79
CA PHE A 59 -4.34 -0.53 7.47
C PHE A 59 -4.72 -1.96 7.87
N ARG A 60 -4.60 -2.88 6.91
CA ARG A 60 -4.76 -4.32 7.09
C ARG A 60 -3.43 -5.01 6.81
N LEU A 61 -2.84 -5.59 7.85
CA LEU A 61 -1.69 -6.48 7.73
C LEU A 61 -2.17 -7.93 7.90
N GLU A 62 -2.23 -8.65 6.80
CA GLU A 62 -2.69 -10.03 6.74
C GLU A 62 -1.54 -11.03 6.92
N LYS A 63 -1.85 -12.23 7.41
CA LYS A 63 -0.84 -13.26 7.69
C LYS A 63 -0.77 -14.30 6.58
N GLY A 64 0.44 -14.58 6.09
CA GLY A 64 0.71 -15.71 5.20
C GLY A 64 0.20 -15.57 3.76
N LEU A 65 -0.29 -14.38 3.37
CA LEU A 65 -0.83 -14.16 2.03
C LEU A 65 0.28 -13.84 1.03
N VAL A 66 0.11 -14.29 -0.21
CA VAL A 66 1.06 -13.96 -1.29
C VAL A 66 0.96 -12.49 -1.68
N HIS A 67 2.03 -11.94 -2.24
CA HIS A 67 2.02 -10.57 -2.74
C HIS A 67 0.88 -10.37 -3.76
N VAL A 68 0.11 -9.30 -3.60
CA VAL A 68 -1.09 -8.99 -4.41
C VAL A 68 -2.15 -10.10 -4.39
N TRP A 69 -2.38 -10.72 -3.22
CA TRP A 69 -3.42 -11.74 -3.05
C TRP A 69 -4.83 -11.38 -3.55
N PRO A 70 -5.28 -10.10 -3.60
CA PRO A 70 -6.60 -9.74 -4.13
C PRO A 70 -6.85 -10.21 -5.56
N LEU A 71 -5.79 -10.33 -6.39
CA LEU A 71 -5.93 -10.85 -7.75
C LEU A 71 -6.36 -12.32 -7.82
N PHE A 72 -6.14 -13.08 -6.74
CA PHE A 72 -6.48 -14.49 -6.66
C PHE A 72 -7.86 -14.75 -6.03
N ARG A 73 -8.80 -13.79 -6.11
CA ARG A 73 -10.17 -13.93 -5.54
C ARG A 73 -10.93 -15.22 -5.93
N ALA A 74 -10.60 -15.81 -7.08
CA ALA A 74 -11.21 -17.07 -7.53
C ALA A 74 -10.62 -18.32 -6.85
N LEU A 75 -9.44 -18.19 -6.24
CA LEU A 75 -8.67 -19.26 -5.62
C LEU A 75 -8.53 -19.08 -4.09
N MET A 76 -8.65 -17.84 -3.61
CA MET A 76 -8.44 -17.44 -2.23
C MET A 76 -9.62 -16.56 -1.75
N PRO A 77 -10.40 -17.01 -0.75
CA PRO A 77 -11.48 -16.21 -0.17
C PRO A 77 -11.01 -14.83 0.32
N GLU A 78 -9.80 -14.75 0.85
CA GLU A 78 -9.17 -13.51 1.33
C GLU A 78 -9.04 -12.48 0.21
N GLY A 79 -8.80 -12.93 -1.03
CA GLY A 79 -8.72 -12.04 -2.18
C GLY A 79 -10.08 -11.40 -2.51
N GLY A 80 -11.16 -12.18 -2.44
CA GLY A 80 -12.52 -11.67 -2.60
C GLY A 80 -12.89 -10.67 -1.51
N LYS A 81 -12.66 -11.04 -0.24
CA LYS A 81 -12.89 -10.18 0.92
C LYS A 81 -12.15 -8.85 0.81
N THR A 82 -10.89 -8.87 0.40
CA THR A 82 -10.07 -7.65 0.27
C THR A 82 -10.61 -6.71 -0.82
N ILE A 83 -11.08 -7.25 -1.94
CA ILE A 83 -11.73 -6.45 -2.99
C ILE A 83 -13.04 -5.84 -2.48
N GLU A 84 -13.83 -6.58 -1.72
CA GLU A 84 -15.07 -6.08 -1.13
C GLU A 84 -14.81 -4.94 -0.13
N GLU A 85 -13.79 -5.08 0.73
CA GLU A 85 -13.35 -4.03 1.64
C GLU A 85 -12.89 -2.78 0.89
N ALA A 86 -12.05 -2.94 -0.14
CA ALA A 86 -11.61 -1.82 -0.98
C ALA A 86 -12.78 -1.12 -1.69
N ALA A 87 -13.74 -1.89 -2.21
CA ALA A 87 -14.93 -1.34 -2.85
C ALA A 87 -15.84 -0.62 -1.85
N ALA A 88 -15.96 -1.12 -0.62
CA ALA A 88 -16.70 -0.45 0.44
C ALA A 88 -16.04 0.88 0.83
N PHE A 89 -14.71 0.89 0.95
CA PHE A 89 -13.94 2.11 1.21
C PHE A 89 -14.21 3.20 0.15
N ILE A 90 -14.16 2.85 -1.14
CA ILE A 90 -14.44 3.78 -2.25
C ILE A 90 -15.88 4.31 -2.24
N ARG A 91 -16.86 3.51 -1.79
CA ARG A 91 -18.26 3.96 -1.70
C ARG A 91 -18.53 4.90 -0.53
N MET A 92 -17.64 4.93 0.46
CA MET A 92 -17.75 5.80 1.65
C MET A 92 -16.97 7.10 1.52
N SER A 93 -16.11 7.22 0.51
CA SER A 93 -15.37 8.44 0.16
C SER A 93 -16.16 9.34 -0.77
#